data_AF-A0A7X9CCN4-F1
#
_entry.id   AF-A0A7X9CCN4-F1
#
_cell.length_a   1.000
_cell.length_b   1.000
_cell.length_c   1.000
_cell.angle_alpha   90.00
_cell.angle_beta   90.00
_cell.angle_gamma   90.00
#
_symmetry.space_group_name_H-M   'P 1'
#
loop_
_entity.id
_entity.type
_entity.pdbx_description
1 polymer ?
#
loop_
_entity_poly.entity_id
_entity_poly.type
_entity_poly.pdbx_seq_one_letter_code
_entity_poly.pdbx_strand_id
1 'polypeptide(L)'
;AFPGWSAALPVLATAALLVGGAAPGGLHAGRVLGLAPMQFLGTISYSLYLVHWPLQVIPQAASLSEEPLSLWIRLLLGAVAVPLAWLLHRLVERPVLRWPSLRRGPSWRTGALAAAASLALIATSAGISQVLPQQTSSDRTAAQEQPSLAPAGTDFVPANLSPTLETVSGDNPSIYAAGCHQEGNAADASGCRAGENPDAPLVFLVGDSHAANWYPALERLAEEGRIRLDSSTKSSCLPLETPQQFEDRPFDSCDQWRDGVLERIAEVEPDLVVLASFNDPERLLPGEEEDPESRWHDGLAGTLARIDGPPVAVMRDVPTQAQAPTHCLAQNPESAGRCATPRADAFEEPLVQAEADAIAESDADAHHVDLTDYFCNDSTCPVLLGNTVIYRDQHHLTQTFSREMAEPLWEEIEPLVV
;
A
#
# COMPACT_ATOMS: atom_id res chain seq x y z
N ALA A 1 13.05 7.77 6.35
CA ALA A 1 14.07 7.14 5.48
C ALA A 1 14.89 6.13 6.28
N PHE A 2 15.04 4.90 5.76
CA PHE A 2 15.91 3.89 6.34
C PHE A 2 17.34 4.03 5.78
N PRO A 3 18.40 3.91 6.61
CA PRO A 3 18.36 3.76 8.07
C PRO A 3 18.06 5.10 8.76
N GLY A 4 17.14 5.08 9.74
CA GLY A 4 16.80 6.26 10.55
C GLY A 4 17.86 6.56 11.62
N TRP A 5 17.67 7.64 12.39
CA TRP A 5 18.58 8.03 13.48
C TRP A 5 18.73 6.93 14.56
N SER A 6 17.75 6.03 14.68
CA SER A 6 17.81 4.85 15.56
C SER A 6 18.98 3.92 15.25
N ALA A 7 19.50 3.90 14.01
CA ALA A 7 20.71 3.16 13.65
C ALA A 7 21.98 3.75 14.28
N ALA A 8 21.96 5.02 14.71
CA ALA A 8 23.09 5.62 15.42
C ALA A 8 23.35 4.91 16.76
N LEU A 9 22.31 4.40 17.43
CA LEU A 9 22.46 3.71 18.71
C LEU A 9 23.33 2.44 18.61
N PRO A 10 23.03 1.44 17.77
CA PRO A 10 23.87 0.25 17.63
C PRO A 10 25.27 0.58 17.05
N VAL A 11 25.39 1.59 16.18
CA VAL A 11 26.68 2.03 15.63
C VAL A 11 27.56 2.65 16.72
N LEU A 12 27.04 3.60 17.49
CA LEU A 12 27.77 4.25 18.59
C LEU A 12 28.07 3.25 19.71
N ALA A 13 27.16 2.33 20.02
CA ALA A 13 27.41 1.25 20.97
C ALA A 13 28.54 0.32 20.50
N THR A 14 28.56 -0.04 19.21
CA THR A 14 29.66 -0.85 18.63
C THR A 14 30.98 -0.08 18.64
N ALA A 15 30.97 1.21 18.30
CA ALA A 15 32.16 2.07 18.37
C ALA A 15 32.68 2.18 19.82
N ALA A 16 31.80 2.39 20.80
CA ALA A 16 32.14 2.42 22.22
C ALA A 16 32.69 1.06 22.70
N LEU A 17 32.15 -0.06 22.22
CA LEU A 17 32.68 -1.40 22.51
C LEU A 17 34.08 -1.62 21.93
N LEU A 18 34.32 -1.17 20.69
CA LEU A 18 35.64 -1.29 20.04
C LEU A 18 36.69 -0.39 20.72
N VAL A 19 36.31 0.86 21.06
CA VAL A 19 37.19 1.81 21.77
C VAL A 19 37.45 1.36 23.21
N GLY A 20 36.42 0.88 23.91
CA GLY A 20 36.52 0.43 25.30
C GLY A 20 37.12 -0.96 25.49
N GLY A 21 37.18 -1.79 24.45
CA GLY A 21 37.70 -3.15 24.48
C GLY A 21 39.20 -3.28 24.83
N ALA A 22 39.95 -2.18 24.79
CA ALA A 22 41.37 -2.12 25.13
C ALA A 22 41.68 -1.54 26.54
N ALA A 23 40.66 -1.14 27.31
CA ALA A 23 40.86 -0.48 28.61
C ALA A 23 41.07 -1.50 29.77
N PRO A 24 42.11 -1.37 30.63
CA PRO A 24 42.32 -2.24 31.79
C PRO A 24 41.35 -1.94 32.96
N GLY A 25 40.68 -2.98 33.51
CA GLY A 25 39.86 -2.94 34.76
C GLY A 25 38.31 -2.95 34.61
N GLY A 26 37.64 -3.89 35.30
CA GLY A 26 36.17 -3.94 35.57
C GLY A 26 35.26 -4.45 34.44
N LEU A 27 34.30 -5.37 34.76
CA LEU A 27 33.32 -6.05 33.86
C LEU A 27 33.42 -5.67 32.37
N HIS A 28 34.49 -6.16 31.74
CA HIS A 28 34.76 -5.88 30.35
C HIS A 28 33.67 -6.52 29.50
N ALA A 29 33.10 -5.78 28.55
CA ALA A 29 32.30 -6.39 27.49
C ALA A 29 33.08 -7.56 26.84
N GLY A 30 34.42 -7.50 26.79
CA GLY A 30 35.29 -8.60 26.38
C GLY A 30 35.20 -9.89 27.23
N ARG A 31 34.86 -9.84 28.54
CA ARG A 31 34.61 -11.06 29.35
C ARG A 31 33.29 -11.72 28.96
N VAL A 32 32.26 -10.93 28.71
CA VAL A 32 30.93 -11.43 28.30
C VAL A 32 30.99 -11.94 26.86
N LEU A 33 31.56 -11.16 25.94
CA LEU A 33 31.81 -11.57 24.55
C LEU A 33 32.83 -12.71 24.44
N GLY A 34 33.69 -12.85 25.45
CA GLY A 34 34.62 -13.97 25.61
C GLY A 34 33.97 -15.26 26.13
N LEU A 35 32.69 -15.26 26.50
CA LEU A 35 32.00 -16.51 26.87
C LEU A 35 31.87 -17.43 25.65
N ALA A 36 31.96 -18.75 25.89
CA ALA A 36 31.91 -19.75 24.82
C ALA A 36 30.69 -19.62 23.88
N PRO A 37 29.46 -19.33 24.35
CA PRO A 37 28.31 -19.12 23.47
C PRO A 37 28.45 -17.88 22.58
N MET A 38 29.03 -16.79 23.10
CA MET A 38 29.22 -15.55 22.35
C MET A 38 30.30 -15.69 21.28
N GLN A 39 31.41 -16.37 21.62
CA GLN A 39 32.44 -16.73 20.65
C GLN A 39 31.90 -17.69 19.57
N PHE A 40 31.03 -18.64 19.96
CA PHE A 40 30.40 -19.56 19.02
C PHE A 40 29.54 -18.81 17.99
N LEU A 41 28.65 -17.92 18.47
CA LEU A 41 27.82 -17.09 17.59
C LEU A 41 28.69 -16.19 16.69
N GLY A 42 29.73 -15.58 17.25
CA GLY A 42 30.70 -14.80 16.46
C GLY A 42 31.39 -15.64 15.39
N THR A 43 31.73 -16.90 15.69
CA THR A 43 32.40 -17.83 14.76
C THR A 43 31.52 -18.19 13.57
N ILE A 44 30.21 -18.33 13.77
CA ILE A 44 29.26 -18.67 12.68
C ILE A 44 28.56 -17.45 12.09
N SER A 45 28.90 -16.24 12.53
CA SER A 45 28.15 -15.00 12.26
C SER A 45 27.94 -14.72 10.78
N TYR A 46 28.96 -14.94 9.94
CA TYR A 46 28.85 -14.77 8.49
C TYR A 46 27.86 -15.77 7.87
N SER A 47 28.00 -17.05 8.19
CA SER A 47 27.07 -18.09 7.75
C SER A 47 25.64 -17.83 8.26
N LEU A 48 25.49 -17.32 9.49
CA LEU A 48 24.20 -16.98 10.08
C LEU A 48 23.55 -15.78 9.38
N TYR A 49 24.32 -14.75 9.06
CA TYR A 49 23.87 -13.61 8.27
C TYR A 49 23.30 -14.06 6.92
N LEU A 50 23.94 -15.02 6.24
CA LEU A 50 23.46 -15.51 4.94
C LEU A 50 22.12 -16.27 5.02
N VAL A 51 21.87 -17.02 6.09
CA VAL A 51 20.72 -17.94 6.14
C VAL A 51 19.53 -17.42 6.95
N HIS A 52 19.75 -16.56 7.93
CA HIS A 52 18.67 -16.13 8.84
C HIS A 52 17.56 -15.33 8.12
N TRP A 53 17.91 -14.55 7.09
CA TRP A 53 16.94 -13.74 6.36
C TRP A 53 16.12 -14.56 5.35
N PRO A 54 16.72 -15.35 4.44
CA PRO A 54 15.94 -16.24 3.56
C PRO A 54 15.01 -17.18 4.32
N LEU A 55 15.46 -17.70 5.46
CA LEU A 55 14.66 -18.62 6.28
C LEU A 55 13.41 -17.95 6.88
N GLN A 56 13.40 -16.62 7.02
CA GLN A 56 12.23 -15.87 7.47
C GLN A 56 11.38 -15.34 6.30
N VAL A 57 12.02 -14.83 5.24
CA VAL A 57 11.31 -14.23 4.12
C VAL A 57 10.62 -15.26 3.25
N ILE A 58 11.22 -16.43 3.00
CA ILE A 58 10.60 -17.44 2.14
C ILE A 58 9.27 -17.94 2.73
N PRO A 59 9.18 -18.31 4.03
CA PRO A 59 7.90 -18.68 4.63
C PRO A 59 6.90 -17.52 4.70
N GLN A 60 7.35 -16.27 4.93
CA GLN A 60 6.48 -15.08 4.92
C GLN A 60 5.89 -14.83 3.52
N ALA A 61 6.70 -14.94 2.47
CA ALA A 61 6.23 -14.84 1.10
C ALA A 61 5.26 -15.98 0.75
N ALA A 62 5.51 -17.18 1.28
CA ALA A 62 4.66 -18.35 1.07
C ALA A 62 3.33 -18.30 1.86
N SER A 63 3.21 -17.51 2.93
CA SER A 63 1.97 -17.41 3.70
C SER A 63 0.88 -16.56 3.03
N LEU A 64 1.20 -15.87 1.93
CA LEU A 64 0.27 -15.05 1.14
C LEU A 64 -0.40 -13.91 1.90
N SER A 65 0.07 -13.62 3.11
CA SER A 65 -0.48 -12.59 3.99
C SER A 65 0.54 -11.48 4.19
N GLU A 66 0.07 -10.24 4.18
CA GLU A 66 0.85 -9.08 4.59
C GLU A 66 1.13 -9.10 6.10
N GLU A 67 0.30 -9.84 6.86
CA GLU A 67 0.48 -9.99 8.28
C GLU A 67 1.82 -10.66 8.60
N PRO A 68 2.59 -10.09 9.53
CA PRO A 68 3.81 -10.70 9.98
C PRO A 68 3.57 -12.12 10.51
N LEU A 69 4.39 -13.10 10.08
CA LEU A 69 4.40 -14.44 10.68
C LEU A 69 4.41 -14.33 12.22
N SER A 70 3.61 -15.16 12.88
CA SER A 70 3.50 -15.09 14.35
C SER A 70 4.87 -15.11 15.02
N LEU A 71 5.01 -14.35 16.12
CA LEU A 71 6.29 -14.19 16.82
C LEU A 71 6.97 -15.52 17.12
N TRP A 72 6.20 -16.53 17.54
CA TRP A 72 6.72 -17.86 17.85
C TRP A 72 7.31 -18.57 16.62
N ILE A 73 6.71 -18.43 15.44
CA ILE A 73 7.25 -18.97 14.19
C ILE A 73 8.55 -18.26 13.84
N ARG A 74 8.61 -16.93 13.95
CA ARG A 74 9.84 -16.15 13.69
C ARG A 74 10.97 -16.55 14.62
N LEU A 75 10.69 -16.73 15.91
CA LEU A 75 11.65 -17.21 16.90
C LEU A 75 12.13 -18.63 16.60
N LEU A 76 11.22 -19.52 16.19
CA LEU A 76 11.55 -20.89 15.78
C LEU A 76 12.47 -20.90 14.55
N LEU A 77 12.15 -20.13 13.51
CA LEU A 77 12.96 -19.98 12.30
C LEU A 77 14.34 -19.40 12.65
N GLY A 78 14.40 -18.38 13.50
CA GLY A 78 15.65 -17.84 14.02
C GLY A 78 16.48 -18.89 14.76
N ALA A 79 15.84 -19.74 15.57
CA ALA A 79 16.52 -20.83 16.27
C ALA A 79 17.04 -21.90 15.31
N VAL A 80 16.30 -22.22 14.23
CA VAL A 80 16.71 -23.17 13.17
C VAL A 80 17.85 -22.59 12.32
N ALA A 81 17.96 -21.27 12.18
CA ALA A 81 19.06 -20.64 11.46
C ALA A 81 20.43 -20.93 12.09
N VAL A 82 20.50 -21.10 13.43
CA VAL A 82 21.75 -21.35 14.17
C VAL A 82 22.41 -22.70 13.80
N PRO A 83 21.75 -23.87 13.88
CA PRO A 83 22.35 -25.14 13.47
C PRO A 83 22.64 -25.18 11.97
N LEU A 84 21.81 -24.54 11.12
CA LEU A 84 22.06 -24.44 9.69
C LEU A 84 23.32 -23.61 9.39
N ALA A 85 23.48 -22.47 10.07
CA ALA A 85 24.66 -21.62 9.98
C ALA A 85 25.92 -22.35 10.47
N TRP A 86 25.83 -23.13 11.55
CA TRP A 86 26.94 -23.94 12.02
C TRP A 86 27.34 -25.01 11.00
N LEU A 87 26.36 -25.66 10.35
CA LEU A 87 26.62 -26.65 9.30
C LEU A 87 27.29 -26.00 8.09
N LEU A 88 26.77 -24.86 7.63
CA LEU A 88 27.35 -24.08 6.53
C LEU A 88 28.77 -23.63 6.85
N HIS A 89 29.00 -23.14 8.08
CA HIS A 89 30.31 -22.75 8.56
C HIS A 89 31.30 -23.92 8.56
N ARG A 90 30.86 -25.11 9.01
CA ARG A 90 31.72 -26.29 9.13
C ARG A 90 32.02 -26.94 7.78
N LEU A 91 31.03 -27.02 6.88
CA LEU A 91 31.12 -27.75 5.62
C LEU A 91 31.58 -26.89 4.44
N VAL A 92 31.33 -25.58 4.47
CA VAL A 92 31.62 -24.67 3.35
C VAL A 92 32.65 -23.63 3.76
N GLU A 93 32.34 -22.80 4.76
CA GLU A 93 33.16 -21.65 5.12
C GLU A 93 34.56 -22.07 5.59
N ARG A 94 34.65 -22.97 6.58
CA ARG A 94 35.94 -23.45 7.11
C ARG A 94 36.82 -24.14 6.08
N PRO A 95 36.31 -25.08 5.25
CA PRO A 95 37.11 -25.68 4.18
C PRO A 95 37.63 -24.66 3.17
N VAL A 96 36.78 -23.72 2.73
CA VAL A 96 37.17 -22.67 1.77
C VAL A 96 38.24 -21.75 2.36
N LEU A 97 38.06 -21.28 3.60
CA LEU A 97 39.04 -20.42 4.30
C LEU A 97 40.39 -21.12 4.54
N ARG A 98 40.39 -22.46 4.66
CA ARG A 98 41.61 -23.25 4.89
C ARG A 98 42.29 -23.73 3.61
N TRP A 99 41.69 -23.53 2.45
CA TRP A 99 42.22 -24.03 1.18
C TRP A 99 43.58 -23.38 0.88
N PRO A 100 44.68 -24.17 0.81
CA PRO A 100 46.04 -23.62 0.70
C PRO A 100 46.26 -22.70 -0.51
N SER A 101 45.59 -22.96 -1.62
CA SER A 101 45.69 -22.17 -2.86
C SER A 101 45.04 -20.79 -2.74
N LEU A 102 43.97 -20.65 -1.95
CA LEU A 102 43.35 -19.34 -1.67
C LEU A 102 44.16 -18.54 -0.63
N ARG A 103 44.76 -19.20 0.36
CA ARG A 103 45.54 -18.51 1.42
C ARG A 103 46.92 -18.05 0.99
N ARG A 104 47.56 -18.74 0.04
CA ARG A 104 48.94 -18.46 -0.41
C ARG A 104 49.03 -17.65 -1.72
N GLY A 105 47.89 -17.46 -2.40
CA GLY A 105 47.83 -16.67 -3.62
C GLY A 105 47.75 -15.16 -3.37
N PRO A 106 48.06 -14.31 -4.36
CA PRO A 106 47.85 -12.88 -4.26
C PRO A 106 46.34 -12.57 -4.15
N SER A 107 45.98 -11.60 -3.29
CA SER A 107 44.60 -11.26 -2.91
C SER A 107 43.67 -10.89 -4.08
N TRP A 108 44.22 -10.45 -5.22
CA TRP A 108 43.44 -10.17 -6.41
C TRP A 108 42.84 -11.43 -7.04
N ARG A 109 43.48 -12.61 -6.89
CA ARG A 109 42.97 -13.88 -7.44
C ARG A 109 41.73 -14.37 -6.68
N THR A 110 41.73 -14.21 -5.35
CA THR A 110 40.55 -14.52 -4.54
C THR A 110 39.41 -13.56 -4.82
N GLY A 111 39.71 -12.26 -5.02
CA GLY A 111 38.74 -11.27 -5.49
C GLY A 111 38.16 -11.59 -6.87
N ALA A 112 39.02 -11.97 -7.83
CA ALA A 112 38.60 -12.34 -9.18
C ALA A 112 37.75 -13.63 -9.20
N LEU A 113 38.10 -14.63 -8.38
CA LEU A 113 37.30 -15.85 -8.24
C LEU A 113 35.95 -15.58 -7.59
N ALA A 114 35.89 -14.74 -6.55
CA ALA A 114 34.63 -14.33 -5.95
C ALA A 114 33.76 -13.56 -6.96
N ALA A 115 34.34 -12.60 -7.69
CA ALA A 115 33.63 -11.86 -8.73
C ALA A 115 33.13 -12.79 -9.86
N ALA A 116 33.95 -13.74 -10.31
CA ALA A 116 33.56 -14.71 -11.32
C ALA A 116 32.44 -15.64 -10.83
N ALA A 117 32.49 -16.08 -9.57
CA ALA A 117 31.43 -16.90 -8.97
C ALA A 117 30.12 -16.11 -8.80
N SER A 118 30.19 -14.84 -8.38
CA SER A 118 29.04 -13.95 -8.30
C SER A 118 28.45 -13.68 -9.69
N LEU A 119 29.27 -13.41 -10.70
CA LEU A 119 28.83 -13.22 -12.08
C LEU A 119 28.21 -14.50 -12.66
N ALA A 120 28.79 -15.66 -12.36
CA ALA A 120 28.21 -16.94 -12.76
C ALA A 120 26.85 -17.16 -12.09
N LEU A 121 26.71 -16.88 -10.79
CA LEU A 121 25.44 -16.96 -10.08
C LEU A 121 24.39 -16.02 -10.68
N ILE A 122 24.75 -14.76 -10.95
CA ILE A 122 23.87 -13.78 -11.60
C ILE A 122 23.46 -14.28 -12.99
N ALA A 123 24.41 -14.75 -13.80
CA ALA A 123 24.14 -15.26 -15.15
C ALA A 123 23.26 -16.52 -15.11
N THR A 124 23.47 -17.42 -14.15
CA THR A 124 22.62 -18.60 -13.97
C THR A 124 21.23 -18.22 -13.48
N SER A 125 21.10 -17.27 -12.56
CA SER A 125 19.80 -16.79 -12.08
C SER A 125 19.04 -16.14 -13.23
N ALA A 126 19.68 -15.24 -13.97
CA ALA A 126 19.08 -14.60 -15.14
C ALA A 126 18.71 -15.65 -16.20
N GLY A 127 19.57 -16.63 -16.46
CA GLY A 127 19.27 -17.72 -17.37
C GLY A 127 18.10 -18.59 -16.93
N ILE A 128 18.01 -18.93 -15.64
CA ILE A 128 16.88 -19.68 -15.05
C ILE A 128 15.58 -18.87 -15.21
N SER A 129 15.60 -17.57 -14.90
CA SER A 129 14.43 -16.69 -15.06
C SER A 129 13.97 -16.54 -16.51
N GLN A 130 14.87 -16.73 -17.49
CA GLN A 130 14.55 -16.69 -18.93
C GLN A 130 14.06 -18.05 -19.48
N VAL A 131 14.45 -19.16 -18.84
CA VAL A 131 14.16 -20.52 -19.32
C VAL A 131 12.97 -21.15 -18.62
N LEU A 132 12.70 -20.80 -17.36
CA LEU A 132 11.48 -21.16 -16.65
C LEU A 132 10.49 -20.00 -16.82
N PRO A 133 9.53 -20.07 -17.77
CA PRO A 133 8.45 -19.12 -17.80
C PRO A 133 7.69 -19.27 -16.47
N GLN A 134 7.78 -18.27 -15.60
CA GLN A 134 6.71 -18.04 -14.64
C GLN A 134 5.54 -17.57 -15.50
N GLN A 135 4.69 -18.51 -15.94
CA GLN A 135 3.43 -18.15 -16.58
C GLN A 135 2.55 -17.49 -15.51
N THR A 136 2.73 -16.18 -15.37
CA THR A 136 1.91 -15.29 -14.54
C THR A 136 0.60 -14.94 -15.23
N SER A 137 0.46 -15.30 -16.51
CA SER A 137 -0.75 -15.22 -17.31
C SER A 137 -1.01 -16.56 -18.00
N SER A 138 -2.28 -16.77 -18.38
CA SER A 138 -2.67 -17.81 -19.32
C SER A 138 -2.27 -17.43 -20.76
N ASP A 139 -2.29 -18.38 -21.69
CA ASP A 139 -2.07 -18.11 -23.11
C ASP A 139 -3.29 -17.44 -23.79
N ARG A 140 -4.35 -17.15 -23.04
CA ARG A 140 -5.62 -16.57 -23.53
C ARG A 140 -5.58 -15.06 -23.44
N THR A 141 -6.29 -14.38 -24.35
CA THR A 141 -6.53 -12.93 -24.28
C THR A 141 -7.98 -12.66 -23.92
N ALA A 142 -8.23 -11.53 -23.26
CA ALA A 142 -9.58 -11.01 -23.02
C ALA A 142 -9.74 -9.66 -23.75
N ALA A 143 -10.97 -9.33 -24.14
CA ALA A 143 -11.25 -8.00 -24.64
C ALA A 143 -11.23 -7.00 -23.48
N GLN A 144 -10.98 -5.73 -23.78
CA GLN A 144 -11.28 -4.67 -22.83
C GLN A 144 -12.80 -4.56 -22.69
N GLU A 145 -13.27 -4.58 -21.45
CA GLU A 145 -14.68 -4.48 -21.10
C GLU A 145 -14.88 -3.15 -20.38
N GLN A 146 -15.96 -2.43 -20.72
CA GLN A 146 -16.33 -1.23 -19.97
C GLN A 146 -16.97 -1.61 -18.64
N PRO A 147 -16.82 -0.80 -17.59
CA PRO A 147 -17.55 -0.99 -16.35
C PRO A 147 -19.05 -1.09 -16.61
N SER A 148 -19.68 -2.08 -15.99
CA SER A 148 -21.12 -2.32 -16.08
C SER A 148 -21.62 -2.90 -14.77
N LEU A 149 -22.90 -2.66 -14.46
CA LEU A 149 -23.55 -3.22 -13.28
C LEU A 149 -23.45 -4.75 -13.24
N ALA A 150 -23.22 -5.28 -12.04
CA ALA A 150 -23.04 -6.69 -11.72
C ALA A 150 -21.95 -7.39 -12.57
N PRO A 151 -20.68 -6.94 -12.51
CA PRO A 151 -19.60 -7.53 -13.32
C PRO A 151 -19.40 -9.01 -13.00
N ALA A 152 -19.34 -9.83 -14.05
CA ALA A 152 -19.00 -11.25 -13.92
C ALA A 152 -17.52 -11.45 -13.56
N GLY A 153 -16.66 -10.54 -13.99
CA GLY A 153 -15.21 -10.64 -13.89
C GLY A 153 -14.61 -11.67 -14.85
N THR A 154 -13.28 -11.67 -14.96
CA THR A 154 -12.55 -12.62 -15.82
C THR A 154 -11.90 -13.73 -15.00
N ASP A 155 -12.24 -14.99 -15.31
CA ASP A 155 -11.81 -16.17 -14.52
C ASP A 155 -10.39 -16.69 -14.87
N PHE A 156 -9.62 -15.94 -15.64
CA PHE A 156 -8.24 -16.25 -15.96
C PHE A 156 -7.44 -14.97 -16.10
N VAL A 157 -6.11 -15.05 -15.95
CA VAL A 157 -5.23 -13.91 -16.17
C VAL A 157 -4.91 -13.84 -17.67
N PRO A 158 -5.36 -12.81 -18.40
CA PRO A 158 -5.12 -12.71 -19.83
C PRO A 158 -3.65 -12.37 -20.15
N ALA A 159 -3.14 -12.87 -21.26
CA ALA A 159 -1.80 -12.53 -21.78
C ALA A 159 -1.66 -11.04 -22.14
N ASN A 160 -2.79 -10.35 -22.38
CA ASN A 160 -2.87 -8.93 -22.71
C ASN A 160 -3.38 -8.07 -21.53
N LEU A 161 -3.09 -8.49 -20.29
CA LEU A 161 -3.50 -7.78 -19.09
C LEU A 161 -2.97 -6.33 -19.06
N SER A 162 -3.83 -5.39 -18.65
CA SER A 162 -3.52 -3.96 -18.58
C SER A 162 -4.03 -3.36 -17.26
N PRO A 163 -3.17 -2.75 -16.43
CA PRO A 163 -1.71 -2.84 -16.47
C PRO A 163 -1.23 -4.29 -16.28
N THR A 164 0.03 -4.59 -16.64
CA THR A 164 0.58 -5.94 -16.42
C THR A 164 0.81 -6.18 -14.93
N LEU A 165 0.89 -7.44 -14.49
CA LEU A 165 1.15 -7.78 -13.08
C LEU A 165 2.47 -7.18 -12.54
N GLU A 166 3.45 -6.93 -13.39
CA GLU A 166 4.72 -6.29 -13.00
C GLU A 166 4.58 -4.78 -12.76
N THR A 167 3.57 -4.15 -13.36
CA THR A 167 3.42 -2.68 -13.36
C THR A 167 2.21 -2.20 -12.57
N VAL A 168 1.26 -3.10 -12.27
CA VAL A 168 -0.02 -2.76 -11.63
C VAL A 168 0.15 -2.00 -10.31
N SER A 169 1.10 -2.38 -9.45
CA SER A 169 1.35 -1.68 -8.18
C SER A 169 1.83 -0.24 -8.36
N GLY A 170 2.38 0.08 -9.54
CA GLY A 170 2.82 1.40 -9.94
C GLY A 170 1.77 2.22 -10.67
N ASP A 171 0.60 1.67 -10.99
CA ASP A 171 -0.48 2.34 -11.73
C ASP A 171 -1.28 3.31 -10.84
N ASN A 172 -0.56 4.28 -10.29
CA ASN A 172 -1.06 5.27 -9.35
C ASN A 172 -1.79 6.40 -10.09
N PRO A 173 -2.80 7.02 -9.45
CA PRO A 173 -3.44 8.23 -9.98
C PRO A 173 -2.43 9.33 -10.38
N SER A 174 -2.75 10.07 -11.44
CA SER A 174 -1.92 11.16 -12.01
C SER A 174 -1.60 12.27 -11.00
N ILE A 175 -2.48 12.49 -10.03
CA ILE A 175 -2.32 13.51 -8.96
C ILE A 175 -1.05 13.31 -8.12
N TYR A 176 -0.58 12.06 -7.95
CA TYR A 176 0.67 11.77 -7.24
C TYR A 176 1.88 12.29 -8.02
N ALA A 177 1.92 12.05 -9.33
CA ALA A 177 3.00 12.52 -10.20
C ALA A 177 2.99 14.05 -10.36
N ALA A 178 1.81 14.68 -10.25
CA ALA A 178 1.66 16.13 -10.22
C ALA A 178 2.14 16.77 -8.90
N GLY A 179 2.40 15.97 -7.85
CA GLY A 179 2.83 16.45 -6.54
C GLY A 179 1.70 17.11 -5.73
N CYS A 180 0.45 16.78 -6.04
CA CYS A 180 -0.74 17.39 -5.43
C CYS A 180 -1.44 16.50 -4.40
N HIS A 181 -0.97 15.27 -4.22
CA HIS A 181 -1.36 14.41 -3.11
C HIS A 181 -0.41 14.62 -1.94
N GLN A 182 -0.93 14.98 -0.76
CA GLN A 182 -0.13 15.27 0.42
C GLN A 182 0.24 14.02 1.19
N GLU A 183 1.45 13.99 1.74
CA GLU A 183 2.02 12.83 2.44
C GLU A 183 2.55 13.21 3.82
N GLY A 184 2.54 12.24 4.75
CA GLY A 184 3.12 12.39 6.08
C GLY A 184 2.63 13.65 6.81
N ASN A 185 3.56 14.49 7.29
CA ASN A 185 3.24 15.69 8.08
C ASN A 185 2.94 16.94 7.25
N ALA A 186 2.87 16.85 5.91
CA ALA A 186 2.52 18.00 5.08
C ALA A 186 1.05 18.39 5.31
N ALA A 187 0.80 19.68 5.51
CA ALA A 187 -0.55 20.23 5.75
C ALA A 187 -0.97 21.23 4.67
N ASP A 188 -0.33 21.20 3.50
CA ASP A 188 -0.65 22.09 2.40
C ASP A 188 -1.98 21.70 1.75
N ALA A 189 -2.96 22.60 1.83
CA ALA A 189 -4.29 22.39 1.30
C ALA A 189 -4.42 22.79 -0.18
N SER A 190 -3.39 23.30 -0.88
CA SER A 190 -3.54 23.98 -2.18
C SER A 190 -3.96 23.10 -3.37
N GLY A 191 -3.76 21.79 -3.29
CA GLY A 191 -4.27 20.83 -4.28
C GLY A 191 -3.84 21.07 -5.74
N CYS A 192 -4.60 20.47 -6.67
CA CYS A 192 -4.44 20.59 -8.12
C CYS A 192 -5.75 20.94 -8.82
N ARG A 193 -5.68 21.61 -9.97
CA ARG A 193 -6.83 21.88 -10.84
C ARG A 193 -6.70 21.22 -12.21
N ALA A 194 -7.82 20.81 -12.79
CA ALA A 194 -7.93 20.29 -14.15
C ALA A 194 -9.21 20.80 -14.85
N GLY A 195 -9.21 20.78 -16.18
CA GLY A 195 -10.32 21.27 -17.02
C GLY A 195 -10.24 22.78 -17.30
N GLU A 196 -10.44 23.15 -18.56
CA GLU A 196 -10.31 24.54 -19.04
C GLU A 196 -11.64 25.18 -19.45
N ASN A 197 -12.74 24.41 -19.51
CA ASN A 197 -14.05 24.91 -19.92
C ASN A 197 -14.65 25.81 -18.82
N PRO A 198 -14.74 27.14 -19.00
CA PRO A 198 -15.23 28.04 -17.96
C PRO A 198 -16.73 27.88 -17.69
N ASP A 199 -17.48 27.32 -18.64
CA ASP A 199 -18.92 27.11 -18.53
C ASP A 199 -19.28 25.76 -17.87
N ALA A 200 -18.27 24.92 -17.58
CA ALA A 200 -18.48 23.64 -16.90
C ALA A 200 -18.56 23.80 -15.37
N PRO A 201 -19.39 23.01 -14.68
CA PRO A 201 -19.49 23.01 -13.24
C PRO A 201 -18.15 22.63 -12.59
N LEU A 202 -17.83 23.27 -11.48
CA LEU A 202 -16.64 23.03 -10.68
C LEU A 202 -16.91 21.96 -9.62
N VAL A 203 -16.28 20.81 -9.77
CA VAL A 203 -16.29 19.72 -8.80
C VAL A 203 -15.03 19.81 -7.92
N PHE A 204 -15.19 19.71 -6.61
CA PHE A 204 -14.10 19.74 -5.64
C PHE A 204 -13.95 18.36 -4.97
N LEU A 205 -12.89 17.62 -5.29
CA LEU A 205 -12.59 16.31 -4.70
C LEU A 205 -11.75 16.45 -3.42
N VAL A 206 -12.22 15.85 -2.32
CA VAL A 206 -11.57 15.89 -1.00
C VAL A 206 -11.50 14.52 -0.34
N GLY A 207 -10.37 14.24 0.28
CA GLY A 207 -10.22 13.12 1.21
C GLY A 207 -8.82 12.52 1.19
N ASP A 208 -8.72 11.21 1.43
CA ASP A 208 -7.43 10.53 1.54
C ASP A 208 -6.95 9.94 0.20
N SER A 209 -6.17 8.85 0.25
CA SER A 209 -5.73 8.13 -0.94
C SER A 209 -6.89 7.46 -1.70
N HIS A 210 -8.05 7.24 -1.05
CA HIS A 210 -9.27 6.73 -1.67
C HIS A 210 -10.03 7.82 -2.43
N ALA A 211 -10.03 9.05 -1.94
CA ALA A 211 -10.39 10.19 -2.79
C ALA A 211 -9.45 10.30 -4.00
N ALA A 212 -8.14 10.14 -3.79
CA ALA A 212 -7.19 10.18 -4.89
C ALA A 212 -7.42 9.08 -5.94
N ASN A 213 -8.00 7.92 -5.56
CA ASN A 213 -8.39 6.86 -6.50
C ASN A 213 -9.46 7.34 -7.50
N TRP A 214 -10.30 8.31 -7.16
CA TRP A 214 -11.35 8.86 -8.04
C TRP A 214 -10.86 10.02 -8.91
N TYR A 215 -9.66 10.56 -8.65
CA TYR A 215 -9.08 11.64 -9.45
C TYR A 215 -9.01 11.31 -10.94
N PRO A 216 -8.54 10.12 -11.39
CA PRO A 216 -8.44 9.83 -12.82
C PRO A 216 -9.80 9.80 -13.55
N ALA A 217 -10.87 9.33 -12.90
CA ALA A 217 -12.24 9.39 -13.44
C ALA A 217 -12.68 10.84 -13.66
N LEU A 218 -12.53 11.68 -12.64
CA LEU A 218 -12.89 13.10 -12.69
C LEU A 218 -11.99 13.90 -13.65
N GLU A 219 -10.70 13.60 -13.68
CA GLU A 219 -9.73 14.18 -14.62
C GLU A 219 -10.16 13.89 -16.07
N ARG A 220 -10.62 12.66 -16.36
CA ARG A 220 -11.14 12.31 -17.67
C ARG A 220 -12.37 13.15 -18.05
N LEU A 221 -13.31 13.36 -17.12
CA LEU A 221 -14.47 14.23 -17.34
C LEU A 221 -14.06 15.71 -17.54
N ALA A 222 -13.01 16.15 -16.84
CA ALA A 222 -12.46 17.50 -16.99
C ALA A 222 -11.77 17.70 -18.36
N GLU A 223 -11.04 16.69 -18.85
CA GLU A 223 -10.46 16.66 -20.21
C GLU A 223 -11.55 16.70 -21.30
N GLU A 224 -12.72 16.11 -21.04
CA GLU A 224 -13.89 16.17 -21.92
C GLU A 224 -14.64 17.51 -21.86
N GLY A 225 -14.28 18.39 -20.93
CA GLY A 225 -14.92 19.67 -20.71
C GLY A 225 -16.29 19.58 -20.05
N ARG A 226 -16.64 18.44 -19.43
CA ARG A 226 -17.89 18.23 -18.69
C ARG A 226 -17.85 18.85 -17.30
N ILE A 227 -16.67 18.89 -16.69
CA ILE A 227 -16.42 19.53 -15.40
C ILE A 227 -15.15 20.38 -15.44
N ARG A 228 -15.01 21.28 -14.47
CA ARG A 228 -13.72 21.71 -13.93
C ARG A 228 -13.49 20.95 -12.64
N LEU A 229 -12.24 20.59 -12.35
CA LEU A 229 -11.88 19.83 -11.17
C LEU A 229 -10.91 20.65 -10.31
N ASP A 230 -11.21 20.81 -9.03
CA ASP A 230 -10.23 21.13 -7.98
C ASP A 230 -10.10 19.89 -7.08
N SER A 231 -8.90 19.54 -6.65
CA SER A 231 -8.68 18.34 -5.85
C SER A 231 -7.66 18.60 -4.76
N SER A 232 -8.04 18.27 -3.53
CA SER A 232 -7.17 18.27 -2.36
C SER A 232 -7.24 16.90 -1.72
N THR A 233 -6.16 16.14 -1.79
CA THR A 233 -6.12 14.81 -1.18
C THR A 233 -4.87 14.63 -0.32
N LYS A 234 -5.00 13.84 0.75
CA LYS A 234 -3.91 13.62 1.71
C LYS A 234 -3.92 12.19 2.25
N SER A 235 -2.82 11.47 2.07
CA SER A 235 -2.63 10.13 2.58
C SER A 235 -3.09 10.00 4.03
N SER A 236 -3.96 9.03 4.28
CA SER A 236 -4.44 8.65 5.62
C SER A 236 -5.26 9.71 6.37
N CYS A 237 -5.68 10.78 5.71
CA CYS A 237 -6.43 11.87 6.34
C CYS A 237 -7.88 11.87 5.86
N LEU A 238 -8.76 11.39 6.73
CA LEU A 238 -10.19 11.30 6.46
C LEU A 238 -10.82 12.70 6.51
N PRO A 239 -11.78 13.03 5.63
CA PRO A 239 -12.55 14.27 5.70
C PRO A 239 -13.62 14.18 6.80
N LEU A 240 -13.20 13.89 8.03
CA LEU A 240 -14.05 13.73 9.22
C LEU A 240 -13.56 14.66 10.33
N GLU A 241 -14.47 15.41 10.96
CA GLU A 241 -14.23 16.27 12.12
C GLU A 241 -14.11 15.46 13.42
N THR A 242 -13.11 14.60 13.49
CA THR A 242 -12.83 13.74 14.65
C THR A 242 -11.33 13.54 14.81
N PRO A 243 -10.80 13.35 16.04
CA PRO A 243 -9.38 13.07 16.25
C PRO A 243 -8.93 11.79 15.52
N GLN A 244 -7.95 11.93 14.64
CA GLN A 244 -7.40 10.85 13.83
C GLN A 244 -5.97 10.50 14.25
N GLN A 245 -5.49 9.33 13.81
CA GLN A 245 -4.13 8.88 14.04
C GLN A 245 -3.40 8.46 12.77
N PHE A 246 -2.08 8.54 12.83
CA PHE A 246 -1.16 8.02 11.84
C PHE A 246 0.04 7.39 12.55
N GLU A 247 0.32 6.11 12.26
CA GLU A 247 1.37 5.33 12.95
C GLU A 247 1.24 5.37 14.50
N ASP A 248 0.03 5.10 15.01
CA ASP A 248 -0.31 5.09 16.46
C ASP A 248 -0.06 6.42 17.19
N ARG A 249 -0.14 7.55 16.48
CA ARG A 249 0.03 8.90 17.04
C ARG A 249 -1.03 9.86 16.53
N PRO A 250 -1.40 10.89 17.32
CA PRO A 250 -2.27 11.96 16.85
C PRO A 250 -1.80 12.56 15.53
N PHE A 251 -2.73 12.72 14.59
CA PHE A 251 -2.43 13.18 13.24
C PHE A 251 -2.73 14.67 13.06
N ASP A 252 -2.12 15.55 13.87
CA ASP A 252 -2.43 16.99 13.89
C ASP A 252 -2.31 17.70 12.52
N SER A 253 -1.45 17.21 11.63
CA SER A 253 -1.33 17.74 10.27
C SER A 253 -2.52 17.40 9.37
N CYS A 254 -3.28 16.36 9.69
CA CYS A 254 -4.56 16.06 9.04
C CYS A 254 -5.61 17.12 9.40
N ASP A 255 -5.72 17.49 10.68
CA ASP A 255 -6.65 18.54 11.12
C ASP A 255 -6.32 19.89 10.46
N GLN A 256 -5.04 20.29 10.49
CA GLN A 256 -4.58 21.53 9.83
C GLN A 256 -4.87 21.54 8.32
N TRP A 257 -4.67 20.39 7.67
CA TRP A 257 -4.97 20.25 6.25
C TRP A 257 -6.48 20.32 5.99
N ARG A 258 -7.30 19.62 6.78
CA ARG A 258 -8.77 19.59 6.65
C ARG A 258 -9.34 20.98 6.82
N ASP A 259 -8.90 21.72 7.84
CA ASP A 259 -9.26 23.12 8.05
C ASP A 259 -8.96 23.99 6.82
N GLY A 260 -7.74 23.88 6.28
CA GLY A 260 -7.35 24.61 5.08
C GLY A 260 -8.16 24.22 3.84
N VAL A 261 -8.55 22.95 3.69
CA VAL A 261 -9.41 22.52 2.58
C VAL A 261 -10.83 23.06 2.72
N LEU A 262 -11.40 23.05 3.92
CA LEU A 262 -12.73 23.62 4.16
C LEU A 262 -12.75 25.14 3.93
N GLU A 263 -11.68 25.85 4.32
CA GLU A 263 -11.49 27.27 3.96
C GLU A 263 -11.45 27.46 2.44
N ARG A 264 -10.72 26.61 1.70
CA ARG A 264 -10.68 26.68 0.23
C ARG A 264 -12.03 26.39 -0.43
N ILE A 265 -12.82 25.46 0.09
CA ILE A 265 -14.17 25.20 -0.42
C ILE A 265 -15.01 26.48 -0.30
N ALA A 266 -14.98 27.15 0.86
CA ALA A 266 -15.69 28.41 1.06
C ALA A 266 -15.16 29.57 0.19
N GLU A 267 -13.87 29.59 -0.15
CA GLU A 267 -13.29 30.61 -1.03
C GLU A 267 -13.59 30.39 -2.51
N VAL A 268 -13.63 29.13 -2.95
CA VAL A 268 -13.75 28.75 -4.35
C VAL A 268 -15.21 28.60 -4.78
N GLU A 269 -16.11 28.32 -3.84
CA GLU A 269 -17.55 28.12 -4.06
C GLU A 269 -17.80 27.14 -5.22
N PRO A 270 -17.40 25.85 -5.08
CA PRO A 270 -17.62 24.85 -6.12
C PRO A 270 -19.11 24.58 -6.34
N ASP A 271 -19.45 23.97 -7.48
CA ASP A 271 -20.82 23.54 -7.78
C ASP A 271 -21.15 22.17 -7.12
N LEU A 272 -20.13 21.38 -6.76
CA LEU A 272 -20.26 20.12 -6.02
C LEU A 272 -18.98 19.83 -5.24
N VAL A 273 -19.11 19.33 -4.01
CA VAL A 273 -18.02 18.73 -3.24
C VAL A 273 -18.15 17.21 -3.28
N VAL A 274 -17.06 16.50 -3.60
CA VAL A 274 -16.99 15.03 -3.55
C VAL A 274 -16.08 14.64 -2.38
N LEU A 275 -16.64 14.01 -1.37
CA LEU A 275 -15.92 13.44 -0.24
C LEU A 275 -15.73 11.94 -0.46
N ALA A 276 -14.51 11.44 -0.26
CA ALA A 276 -14.22 10.01 -0.32
C ALA A 276 -13.10 9.65 0.65
N SER A 277 -13.19 8.49 1.30
CA SER A 277 -12.19 8.05 2.28
C SER A 277 -12.13 6.55 2.41
N PHE A 278 -10.99 6.04 2.87
CA PHE A 278 -10.87 4.65 3.25
C PHE A 278 -11.69 4.39 4.52
N ASN A 279 -12.70 3.51 4.47
CA ASN A 279 -13.47 3.14 5.65
C ASN A 279 -12.65 2.20 6.55
N ASP A 280 -11.83 2.76 7.44
CA ASP A 280 -10.97 2.00 8.35
C ASP A 280 -11.02 2.61 9.76
N PRO A 281 -11.62 1.92 10.76
CA PRO A 281 -11.75 2.45 12.10
C PRO A 281 -10.40 2.61 12.82
N GLU A 282 -9.33 1.93 12.36
CA GLU A 282 -7.98 2.09 12.92
C GLU A 282 -7.37 3.46 12.62
N ARG A 283 -7.98 4.26 11.73
CA ARG A 283 -7.59 5.65 11.47
C ARG A 283 -8.02 6.62 12.56
N LEU A 284 -8.98 6.23 13.40
CA LEU A 284 -9.45 7.05 14.51
C LEU A 284 -8.48 6.93 15.69
N LEU A 285 -8.20 8.05 16.37
CA LEU A 285 -7.35 8.04 17.56
C LEU A 285 -7.96 7.16 18.65
N PRO A 286 -7.25 6.15 19.21
CA PRO A 286 -7.79 5.24 20.20
C PRO A 286 -7.88 5.88 21.59
N GLY A 287 -8.73 5.31 22.45
CA GLY A 287 -8.86 5.71 23.85
C GLY A 287 -10.01 6.68 24.13
N GLU A 288 -10.82 6.99 23.14
CA GLU A 288 -12.11 7.68 23.30
C GLU A 288 -13.17 6.73 23.86
N GLU A 289 -14.16 7.27 24.60
CA GLU A 289 -15.23 6.47 25.22
C GLU A 289 -16.28 5.99 24.21
N GLU A 290 -16.46 6.72 23.11
CA GLU A 290 -17.40 6.42 22.03
C GLU A 290 -16.86 5.37 21.06
N ASP A 291 -17.75 4.53 20.53
CA ASP A 291 -17.39 3.54 19.53
C ASP A 291 -16.99 4.18 18.18
N PRO A 292 -16.17 3.48 17.37
CA PRO A 292 -15.70 4.01 16.09
C PRO A 292 -16.82 4.45 15.14
N GLU A 293 -17.94 3.72 15.11
CA GLU A 293 -19.08 4.01 14.24
C GLU A 293 -19.75 5.34 14.59
N SER A 294 -20.03 5.57 15.88
CA SER A 294 -20.59 6.84 16.37
C SER A 294 -19.64 8.01 16.09
N ARG A 295 -18.34 7.81 16.26
CA ARG A 295 -17.33 8.83 15.95
C ARG A 295 -17.18 9.11 14.46
N TRP A 296 -17.38 8.10 13.62
CA TRP A 296 -17.41 8.25 12.17
C TRP A 296 -18.63 9.07 11.74
N HIS A 297 -19.80 8.70 12.25
CA HIS A 297 -21.05 9.42 12.06
C HIS A 297 -20.89 10.91 12.44
N ASP A 298 -20.49 11.18 13.69
CA ASP A 298 -20.39 12.55 14.20
C ASP A 298 -19.29 13.36 13.49
N GLY A 299 -18.18 12.70 13.12
CA GLY A 299 -17.12 13.31 12.33
C GLY A 299 -17.56 13.70 10.93
N LEU A 300 -18.34 12.85 10.25
CA LEU A 300 -18.90 13.19 8.94
C LEU A 300 -19.94 14.31 9.08
N ALA A 301 -20.88 14.20 10.02
CA ALA A 301 -21.89 15.21 10.29
C ALA A 301 -21.25 16.58 10.60
N GLY A 302 -20.18 16.60 11.40
CA GLY A 302 -19.40 17.81 11.68
C GLY A 302 -18.72 18.41 10.43
N THR A 303 -18.25 17.57 9.52
CA THR A 303 -17.68 18.03 8.23
C THR A 303 -18.75 18.62 7.32
N LEU A 304 -19.88 17.92 7.18
CA LEU A 304 -21.03 18.37 6.37
C LEU A 304 -21.56 19.72 6.88
N ALA A 305 -21.65 19.90 8.21
CA ALA A 305 -22.08 21.17 8.81
C ALA A 305 -21.14 22.36 8.54
N ARG A 306 -19.89 22.11 8.11
CA ARG A 306 -18.91 23.15 7.75
C ARG A 306 -18.90 23.48 6.26
N ILE A 307 -19.60 22.69 5.43
CA ILE A 307 -19.72 22.93 3.98
C ILE A 307 -21.09 23.57 3.75
N ASP A 308 -21.10 24.87 3.49
CA ASP A 308 -22.33 25.65 3.23
C ASP A 308 -22.39 26.06 1.75
N GLY A 309 -23.52 25.84 1.11
CA GLY A 309 -23.76 26.21 -0.29
C GLY A 309 -23.89 25.03 -1.26
N PRO A 310 -22.79 24.31 -1.58
CA PRO A 310 -22.83 23.27 -2.59
C PRO A 310 -23.41 21.95 -2.07
N PRO A 311 -24.02 21.14 -2.95
CA PRO A 311 -24.29 19.75 -2.63
C PRO A 311 -22.98 18.99 -2.35
N VAL A 312 -23.09 17.95 -1.54
CA VAL A 312 -21.96 17.11 -1.12
C VAL A 312 -22.23 15.66 -1.51
N ALA A 313 -21.47 15.13 -2.47
CA ALA A 313 -21.44 13.72 -2.79
C ALA A 313 -20.47 12.99 -1.85
N VAL A 314 -20.98 12.19 -0.94
CA VAL A 314 -20.19 11.28 -0.11
C VAL A 314 -20.12 9.94 -0.82
N MET A 315 -18.92 9.60 -1.31
CA MET A 315 -18.67 8.36 -2.02
C MET A 315 -18.64 7.21 -1.03
N ARG A 316 -19.43 6.16 -1.30
CA ARG A 316 -19.16 4.85 -0.71
C ARG A 316 -17.77 4.41 -1.14
N ASP A 317 -16.99 3.90 -0.20
CA ASP A 317 -15.66 3.42 -0.49
C ASP A 317 -15.66 2.24 -1.50
N VAL A 318 -14.51 1.97 -2.11
CA VAL A 318 -14.31 0.85 -3.04
C VAL A 318 -14.14 -0.47 -2.26
N PRO A 319 -14.43 -1.62 -2.89
CA PRO A 319 -14.27 -2.91 -2.21
C PRO A 319 -12.82 -3.18 -1.78
N THR A 320 -12.63 -3.55 -0.52
CA THR A 320 -11.36 -4.08 -0.01
C THR A 320 -11.19 -5.54 -0.42
N GLN A 321 -9.98 -5.89 -0.84
CA GLN A 321 -9.61 -7.23 -1.30
C GLN A 321 -8.92 -8.02 -0.19
N ALA A 322 -9.27 -9.30 -0.08
CA ALA A 322 -8.67 -10.20 0.92
C ALA A 322 -7.14 -10.31 0.79
N GLN A 323 -6.60 -10.14 -0.42
CA GLN A 323 -5.16 -10.13 -0.71
C GLN A 323 -4.86 -9.24 -1.91
N ALA A 324 -3.65 -8.70 -2.00
CA ALA A 324 -3.23 -7.91 -3.15
C ALA A 324 -3.40 -8.72 -4.46
N PRO A 325 -4.11 -8.18 -5.47
CA PRO A 325 -4.42 -8.93 -6.69
C PRO A 325 -3.18 -9.47 -7.39
N THR A 326 -2.09 -8.69 -7.42
CA THR A 326 -0.81 -9.07 -8.04
C THR A 326 -0.33 -10.44 -7.60
N HIS A 327 -0.40 -10.70 -6.30
CA HIS A 327 0.06 -11.96 -5.74
C HIS A 327 -0.90 -13.11 -6.03
N CYS A 328 -2.21 -12.85 -5.92
CA CYS A 328 -3.22 -13.87 -6.19
C CYS A 328 -3.22 -14.32 -7.65
N LEU A 329 -3.22 -13.34 -8.57
CA LEU A 329 -3.31 -13.56 -10.01
C LEU A 329 -2.08 -14.31 -10.52
N ALA A 330 -0.88 -13.94 -10.08
CA ALA A 330 0.35 -14.63 -10.45
C ALA A 330 0.37 -16.12 -10.04
N GLN A 331 -0.37 -16.50 -8.99
CA GLN A 331 -0.47 -17.89 -8.53
C GLN A 331 -1.65 -18.65 -9.14
N ASN A 332 -2.63 -17.94 -9.70
CA ASN A 332 -3.86 -18.51 -10.25
C ASN A 332 -4.10 -18.06 -11.71
N PRO A 333 -3.11 -18.20 -12.62
CA PRO A 333 -3.23 -17.70 -14.00
C PRO A 333 -4.42 -18.30 -14.77
N GLU A 334 -4.83 -19.52 -14.44
CA GLU A 334 -5.95 -20.23 -15.07
C GLU A 334 -7.27 -20.16 -14.28
N SER A 335 -7.30 -19.50 -13.12
CA SER A 335 -8.46 -19.47 -12.20
C SER A 335 -8.49 -18.17 -11.40
N ALA A 336 -8.47 -17.04 -12.11
CA ALA A 336 -8.41 -15.71 -11.51
C ALA A 336 -9.66 -15.35 -10.70
N GLY A 337 -10.80 -16.02 -10.92
CA GLY A 337 -12.01 -15.83 -10.11
C GLY A 337 -11.82 -16.20 -8.64
N ARG A 338 -10.81 -17.02 -8.30
CA ARG A 338 -10.42 -17.32 -6.92
C ARG A 338 -9.87 -16.11 -6.15
N CYS A 339 -9.52 -15.05 -6.88
CA CYS A 339 -8.99 -13.82 -6.32
C CYS A 339 -10.08 -12.78 -6.05
N ALA A 340 -11.33 -13.06 -6.43
CA ALA A 340 -12.46 -12.20 -6.10
C ALA A 340 -12.78 -12.29 -4.60
N THR A 341 -13.12 -11.16 -4.01
CA THR A 341 -13.51 -11.08 -2.59
C THR A 341 -15.02 -11.30 -2.46
N PRO A 342 -15.51 -12.08 -1.48
CA PRO A 342 -16.95 -12.17 -1.21
C PRO A 342 -17.53 -10.78 -0.94
N ARG A 343 -18.68 -10.45 -1.55
CA ARG A 343 -19.28 -9.11 -1.43
C ARG A 343 -19.56 -8.72 0.03
N ALA A 344 -19.93 -9.70 0.85
CA ALA A 344 -20.21 -9.50 2.28
C ALA A 344 -18.98 -9.14 3.12
N ASP A 345 -17.77 -9.40 2.60
CA ASP A 345 -16.51 -9.15 3.30
C ASP A 345 -15.75 -7.97 2.67
N ALA A 346 -16.33 -7.30 1.66
CA ALA A 346 -15.64 -6.31 0.84
C ALA A 346 -15.73 -4.88 1.40
N PHE A 347 -16.58 -4.64 2.41
CA PHE A 347 -16.87 -3.33 2.96
C PHE A 347 -16.96 -3.37 4.48
N GLU A 348 -16.56 -2.29 5.13
CA GLU A 348 -16.85 -2.02 6.55
C GLU A 348 -18.31 -1.53 6.69
N GLU A 349 -19.27 -2.45 6.55
CA GLU A 349 -20.71 -2.16 6.61
C GLU A 349 -21.15 -1.31 7.82
N PRO A 350 -20.58 -1.47 9.04
CA PRO A 350 -20.91 -0.58 10.15
C PRO A 350 -20.56 0.90 9.90
N LEU A 351 -19.42 1.17 9.24
CA LEU A 351 -19.00 2.55 8.91
C LEU A 351 -19.82 3.09 7.74
N VAL A 352 -20.11 2.27 6.73
CA VAL A 352 -21.00 2.65 5.63
C VAL A 352 -22.38 3.05 6.14
N GLN A 353 -22.93 2.31 7.11
CA GLN A 353 -24.20 2.66 7.74
C GLN A 353 -24.08 3.98 8.53
N ALA A 354 -22.99 4.18 9.27
CA ALA A 354 -22.73 5.43 9.99
C ALA A 354 -22.66 6.65 9.05
N GLU A 355 -22.09 6.51 7.85
CA GLU A 355 -22.09 7.56 6.84
C GLU A 355 -23.49 7.83 6.31
N ALA A 356 -24.26 6.78 5.99
CA ALA A 356 -25.63 6.91 5.51
C ALA A 356 -26.54 7.60 6.55
N ASP A 357 -26.39 7.26 7.82
CA ASP A 357 -27.13 7.87 8.92
C ASP A 357 -26.75 9.35 9.08
N ALA A 358 -25.45 9.68 9.05
CA ALA A 358 -24.96 11.07 9.15
C ALA A 358 -25.47 11.93 7.99
N ILE A 359 -25.53 11.38 6.78
CA ILE A 359 -26.09 12.06 5.60
C ILE A 359 -27.59 12.28 5.78
N ALA A 360 -28.34 11.27 6.22
CA ALA A 360 -29.79 11.34 6.37
C ALA A 360 -30.24 12.30 7.48
N GLU A 361 -29.41 12.48 8.52
CA GLU A 361 -29.66 13.37 9.65
C GLU A 361 -29.11 14.79 9.45
N SER A 362 -28.30 15.01 8.41
CA SER A 362 -27.69 16.31 8.11
C SER A 362 -28.70 17.31 7.54
N ASP A 363 -28.53 18.59 7.90
CA ASP A 363 -29.23 19.71 7.25
C ASP A 363 -28.57 20.13 5.92
N ALA A 364 -27.36 19.63 5.62
CA ALA A 364 -26.66 19.89 4.35
C ALA A 364 -27.29 19.09 3.20
N ASP A 365 -27.15 19.59 1.97
CA ASP A 365 -27.58 18.88 0.75
C ASP A 365 -26.58 17.76 0.40
N ALA A 366 -26.56 16.72 1.23
CA ALA A 366 -25.61 15.61 1.15
C ALA A 366 -26.26 14.38 0.50
N HIS A 367 -25.52 13.73 -0.38
CA HIS A 367 -25.95 12.57 -1.15
C HIS A 367 -24.93 11.45 -1.04
N HIS A 368 -25.41 10.24 -0.81
CA HIS A 368 -24.58 9.05 -0.88
C HIS A 368 -24.45 8.58 -2.33
N VAL A 369 -23.21 8.45 -2.81
CA VAL A 369 -22.89 7.95 -4.16
C VAL A 369 -22.33 6.54 -4.03
N ASP A 370 -23.11 5.55 -4.48
CA ASP A 370 -22.77 4.13 -4.35
C ASP A 370 -22.51 3.50 -5.73
N LEU A 371 -21.23 3.25 -6.03
CA LEU A 371 -20.80 2.59 -7.26
C LEU A 371 -20.55 1.09 -7.07
N THR A 372 -20.95 0.49 -5.95
CA THR A 372 -20.64 -0.91 -5.59
C THR A 372 -20.99 -1.89 -6.70
N ASP A 373 -22.13 -1.69 -7.36
CA ASP A 373 -22.61 -2.63 -8.38
C ASP A 373 -21.77 -2.59 -9.67
N TYR A 374 -20.91 -1.59 -9.87
CA TYR A 374 -19.89 -1.61 -10.92
C TYR A 374 -18.65 -2.42 -10.55
N PHE A 375 -18.44 -2.69 -9.26
CA PHE A 375 -17.32 -3.49 -8.76
C PHE A 375 -17.71 -4.92 -8.36
N CYS A 376 -18.98 -5.15 -8.02
CA CYS A 376 -19.44 -6.40 -7.42
C CYS A 376 -20.71 -6.91 -8.09
N ASN A 377 -20.78 -8.23 -8.32
CA ASN A 377 -22.05 -8.91 -8.56
C ASN A 377 -22.73 -9.26 -7.22
N ASP A 378 -23.83 -10.01 -7.25
CA ASP A 378 -24.59 -10.42 -6.07
C ASP A 378 -23.78 -11.15 -4.98
N SER A 379 -22.63 -11.72 -5.33
CA SER A 379 -21.87 -12.63 -4.45
C SER A 379 -20.42 -12.24 -4.23
N THR A 380 -19.77 -11.61 -5.22
CA THR A 380 -18.33 -11.36 -5.22
C THR A 380 -17.98 -10.06 -5.91
N CYS A 381 -16.85 -9.49 -5.52
CA CYS A 381 -16.21 -8.35 -6.15
C CYS A 381 -14.97 -8.86 -6.90
N PRO A 382 -15.04 -9.02 -8.24
CA PRO A 382 -13.89 -9.43 -9.04
C PRO A 382 -12.73 -8.45 -8.95
N VAL A 383 -11.51 -8.93 -9.23
CA VAL A 383 -10.29 -8.12 -9.33
C VAL A 383 -9.84 -7.86 -10.78
N LEU A 384 -10.49 -8.52 -11.74
CA LEU A 384 -10.27 -8.39 -13.19
C LEU A 384 -11.61 -8.17 -13.90
N LEU A 385 -11.66 -7.19 -14.81
CA LEU A 385 -12.76 -6.99 -15.75
C LEU A 385 -12.20 -6.99 -17.18
N GLY A 386 -12.61 -7.96 -18.01
CA GLY A 386 -11.98 -8.19 -19.30
C GLY A 386 -10.46 -8.42 -19.16
N ASN A 387 -9.66 -7.54 -19.77
CA ASN A 387 -8.20 -7.52 -19.59
C ASN A 387 -7.70 -6.44 -18.61
N THR A 388 -8.60 -5.74 -17.90
CA THR A 388 -8.24 -4.65 -17.00
C THR A 388 -8.12 -5.15 -15.55
N VAL A 389 -7.00 -4.81 -14.88
CA VAL A 389 -6.85 -5.03 -13.43
C VAL A 389 -7.51 -3.88 -12.68
N ILE A 390 -8.41 -4.21 -11.75
CA ILE A 390 -9.23 -3.20 -11.04
C ILE A 390 -8.42 -2.53 -9.93
N TYR A 391 -7.68 -3.30 -9.13
CA TYR A 391 -6.97 -2.81 -7.95
C TYR A 391 -5.45 -2.95 -8.08
N ARG A 392 -4.70 -1.91 -7.65
CA ARG A 392 -3.22 -1.91 -7.64
C ARG A 392 -2.64 -2.56 -6.39
N ASP A 393 -3.41 -2.58 -5.31
CA ASP A 393 -3.16 -3.26 -4.04
C ASP A 393 -4.49 -3.78 -3.47
N GLN A 394 -4.59 -3.95 -2.15
CA GLN A 394 -5.81 -4.49 -1.52
C GLN A 394 -7.00 -3.55 -1.56
N HIS A 395 -6.82 -2.24 -1.68
CA HIS A 395 -7.91 -1.29 -1.44
C HIS A 395 -7.86 -0.04 -2.33
N HIS A 396 -6.82 0.11 -3.15
CA HIS A 396 -6.75 1.17 -4.15
C HIS A 396 -7.02 0.70 -5.56
N LEU A 397 -7.79 1.50 -6.30
CA LEU A 397 -7.98 1.31 -7.73
C LEU A 397 -6.68 1.53 -8.50
N THR A 398 -6.55 0.84 -9.63
CA THR A 398 -5.60 1.23 -10.67
C THR A 398 -6.05 2.54 -11.31
N GLN A 399 -5.10 3.38 -11.73
CA GLN A 399 -5.41 4.57 -12.54
C GLN A 399 -6.19 4.16 -13.80
N THR A 400 -5.78 3.07 -14.42
CA THR A 400 -6.40 2.52 -15.63
C THR A 400 -7.90 2.29 -15.43
N PHE A 401 -8.30 1.55 -14.39
CA PHE A 401 -9.71 1.25 -14.14
C PHE A 401 -10.48 2.48 -13.64
N SER A 402 -9.87 3.32 -12.81
CA SER A 402 -10.51 4.58 -12.37
C SER A 402 -10.89 5.47 -13.56
N ARG A 403 -10.02 5.59 -14.58
CA ARG A 403 -10.37 6.35 -15.80
C ARG A 403 -11.55 5.75 -16.58
N GLU A 404 -11.74 4.43 -16.54
CA GLU A 404 -12.89 3.75 -17.16
C GLU A 404 -14.20 4.01 -16.41
N MET A 405 -14.12 4.30 -15.11
CA MET A 405 -15.26 4.65 -14.26
C MET A 405 -15.79 6.08 -14.47
N ALA A 406 -15.22 6.87 -15.39
CA ALA A 406 -15.63 8.25 -15.64
C ALA A 406 -17.13 8.38 -15.99
N GLU A 407 -17.66 7.52 -16.88
CA GLU A 407 -19.08 7.57 -17.25
C GLU A 407 -19.99 7.08 -16.11
N PRO A 408 -19.76 5.88 -15.50
CA PRO A 408 -20.52 5.47 -14.31
C PRO A 408 -20.55 6.51 -13.19
N LEU A 409 -19.41 7.15 -12.90
CA LEU A 409 -19.34 8.19 -11.89
C LEU A 409 -20.15 9.42 -12.29
N TRP A 410 -20.08 9.83 -13.56
CA TRP A 410 -20.83 10.99 -14.05
C TRP A 410 -22.34 10.78 -13.96
N GLU A 411 -22.84 9.59 -14.29
CA GLU A 411 -24.29 9.28 -14.18
C GLU A 411 -24.83 9.52 -12.77
N GLU A 412 -24.01 9.27 -11.74
CA GLU A 412 -24.40 9.49 -10.33
C GLU A 412 -24.25 10.94 -9.87
N ILE A 413 -23.23 11.67 -10.33
CA ILE A 413 -22.95 13.03 -9.84
C ILE A 413 -23.52 14.16 -10.72
N GLU A 414 -23.80 13.91 -11.99
CA GLU A 414 -24.41 14.90 -12.90
C GLU A 414 -25.70 15.52 -12.33
N PRO A 415 -26.63 14.75 -11.75
CA PRO A 415 -27.87 15.32 -11.20
C PRO A 415 -27.64 16.28 -10.03
N LEU A 416 -26.44 16.28 -9.43
CA LEU A 416 -26.09 17.14 -8.30
C LEU A 416 -25.49 18.48 -8.75
N VAL A 417 -25.06 18.60 -10.01
CA VAL A 417 -24.40 19.82 -10.54
C VAL A 417 -25.19 20.56 -11.63
N VAL A 418 -26.34 20.03 -12.07
CA VAL A 418 -27.12 20.55 -13.21
C VAL A 418 -28.47 21.16 -12.81
#